data_AF-A0A3D4Q9T9-F1
#
_entry.id   AF-A0A3D4Q9T9-F1
#
_cell.length_a   1.000
_cell.length_b   1.000
_cell.length_c   1.000
_cell.angle_alpha   90.00
_cell.angle_beta   90.00
_cell.angle_gamma   90.00
#
_symmetry.space_group_name_H-M   'P 1'
#
loop_
_entity.id
_entity.type
_entity.pdbx_description
1 polymer ?
#
loop_
_entity_poly.entity_id
_entity_poly.type
_entity_poly.pdbx_seq_one_letter_code
_entity_poly.pdbx_strand_id
1 'polypeptide(L)'
;MNRVIIAILFIGVVMPPLATANDCTYWQQQINQVSRWSNNGGNADQQRRLQRQQSYLQSQLAKCQGTTPGPISVARGQPSNTTSYTPINYLSSDNKDAELQQLIATCNRWIGISNSSPTFENQSTRDSACRTATNKEALLKNPKQTSEIKIKRSTKDCIKPNNIIDKDVKECMQGLKEPDWNKVKN
;
A
#
# COMPACT_ATOMS: atom_id res chain seq x y z
N MET A 1 -63.42 -40.51 -22.62
CA MET A 1 -62.00 -40.88 -22.77
C MET A 1 -61.30 -39.80 -23.58
N ASN A 2 -60.24 -39.20 -23.03
CA ASN A 2 -59.01 -38.72 -23.72
C ASN A 2 -59.18 -37.64 -24.83
N ARG A 3 -58.52 -36.47 -24.84
CA ARG A 3 -57.23 -36.04 -24.26
C ARG A 3 -57.19 -34.52 -24.08
N VAL A 4 -56.63 -34.07 -22.96
CA VAL A 4 -56.27 -32.67 -22.67
C VAL A 4 -55.00 -32.31 -23.44
N ILE A 5 -55.02 -31.14 -24.08
CA ILE A 5 -53.90 -30.49 -24.75
C ILE A 5 -52.99 -29.87 -23.69
N ILE A 6 -51.70 -30.22 -23.68
CA ILE A 6 -50.67 -29.47 -22.93
C ILE A 6 -49.58 -29.08 -23.93
N ALA A 7 -49.65 -27.83 -24.37
CA ALA A 7 -48.57 -27.16 -25.08
C ALA A 7 -47.52 -26.71 -24.05
N ILE A 8 -46.35 -27.33 -24.05
CA ILE A 8 -45.21 -26.87 -23.23
C ILE A 8 -44.42 -25.86 -24.06
N LEU A 9 -44.66 -24.59 -23.75
CA LEU A 9 -43.85 -23.43 -24.15
C LEU A 9 -42.46 -23.57 -23.51
N PHE A 10 -41.46 -23.97 -24.29
CA PHE A 10 -40.06 -23.79 -23.91
C PHE A 10 -39.69 -22.31 -24.09
N ILE A 11 -39.81 -21.54 -23.01
CA ILE A 11 -39.24 -20.20 -22.94
C ILE A 11 -37.72 -20.37 -22.81
N GLY A 12 -37.02 -20.09 -23.91
CA GLY A 12 -35.57 -20.01 -23.95
C GLY A 12 -35.09 -18.88 -23.05
N VAL A 13 -34.49 -19.23 -21.92
CA VAL A 13 -33.71 -18.29 -21.12
C VAL A 13 -32.28 -18.32 -21.66
N VAL A 14 -32.02 -17.49 -22.66
CA VAL A 14 -30.65 -17.12 -23.02
C VAL A 14 -30.21 -16.13 -21.94
N MET A 15 -29.56 -16.62 -20.88
CA MET A 15 -28.86 -15.73 -19.95
C MET A 15 -27.64 -15.15 -20.69
N PRO A 16 -27.55 -13.83 -20.89
CA PRO A 16 -26.31 -13.22 -21.31
C PRO A 16 -25.25 -13.40 -20.20
N PRO A 17 -23.96 -13.55 -20.54
CA PRO A 17 -22.91 -13.55 -19.54
C PRO A 17 -22.88 -12.20 -18.82
N LEU A 18 -23.24 -12.19 -17.53
CA LEU A 18 -22.94 -11.09 -16.62
C LEU A 18 -21.45 -11.16 -16.28
N ALA A 19 -20.61 -10.64 -17.17
CA ALA A 19 -19.22 -10.35 -16.85
C ALA A 19 -18.73 -9.15 -17.66
N THR A 20 -18.74 -7.98 -17.04
CA THR A 20 -17.51 -7.19 -16.93
C THR A 20 -17.50 -6.60 -15.52
N ALA A 21 -16.83 -7.28 -14.58
CA ALA A 21 -16.29 -6.53 -13.47
C ALA A 21 -15.33 -5.52 -14.12
N ASN A 22 -15.60 -4.22 -14.03
CA ASN A 22 -14.67 -3.19 -14.49
C ASN A 22 -13.36 -3.42 -13.76
N ASP A 23 -12.40 -4.06 -14.42
CA ASP A 23 -11.14 -4.42 -13.82
C ASP A 23 -10.26 -3.17 -13.73
N CYS A 24 -10.56 -2.34 -12.74
CA CYS A 24 -9.86 -1.09 -12.48
C CYS A 24 -8.48 -1.31 -11.84
N THR A 25 -8.02 -2.56 -11.73
CA THR A 25 -6.73 -2.93 -11.14
C THR A 25 -5.56 -2.30 -11.88
N TYR A 26 -5.67 -2.06 -13.19
CA TYR A 26 -4.68 -1.33 -13.97
C TYR A 26 -4.37 0.05 -13.37
N TRP A 27 -5.41 0.86 -13.10
CA TRP A 27 -5.25 2.18 -12.49
C TRP A 27 -4.72 2.09 -11.06
N GLN A 28 -5.15 1.09 -10.30
CA GLN A 28 -4.66 0.82 -8.95
C GLN A 28 -3.15 0.50 -8.93
N GLN A 29 -2.69 -0.32 -9.87
CA GLN A 29 -1.26 -0.69 -10.00
C GLN A 29 -0.40 0.53 -10.36
N GLN A 30 -0.90 1.40 -11.25
CA GLN A 30 -0.22 2.64 -11.62
C GLN A 30 -0.13 3.61 -10.43
N ILE A 31 -1.18 3.75 -9.62
CA ILE A 31 -1.15 4.55 -8.39
C ILE A 31 -0.09 4.01 -7.42
N ASN A 32 -0.03 2.69 -7.23
CA ASN A 32 0.97 2.05 -6.37
C ASN A 32 2.40 2.23 -6.89
N GLN A 33 2.60 2.35 -8.20
CA GLN A 33 3.90 2.63 -8.79
C GLN A 33 4.32 4.08 -8.58
N VAL A 34 3.42 5.03 -8.85
CA VAL A 34 3.68 6.47 -8.62
C VAL A 34 3.91 6.75 -7.13
N SER A 35 3.17 6.10 -6.23
CA SER A 35 3.39 6.21 -4.79
C SER A 35 4.77 5.69 -4.37
N ARG A 36 5.25 4.58 -4.96
CA ARG A 36 6.62 4.10 -4.73
C ARG A 36 7.66 5.11 -5.19
N TRP A 37 7.49 5.74 -6.36
CA TRP A 37 8.40 6.79 -6.82
C TRP A 37 8.35 8.04 -5.95
N SER A 38 7.18 8.45 -5.46
CA SER A 38 7.06 9.58 -4.54
C SER A 38 7.78 9.29 -3.22
N ASN A 39 7.58 8.09 -2.67
CA ASN A 39 8.21 7.64 -1.42
C ASN A 39 9.73 7.46 -1.54
N ASN A 40 10.24 7.20 -2.75
CA ASN A 40 11.69 7.13 -3.03
C ASN A 40 12.36 8.52 -3.08
N GLY A 41 11.60 9.60 -2.93
CA GLY A 41 12.12 10.97 -2.91
C GLY A 41 12.47 11.51 -4.30
N GLY A 42 12.98 12.74 -4.34
CA GLY A 42 13.35 13.44 -5.59
C GLY A 42 13.35 14.97 -5.42
N ASN A 43 13.72 15.69 -6.48
CA ASN A 43 13.62 17.16 -6.48
C ASN A 43 12.15 17.61 -6.36
N ALA A 44 11.88 18.76 -5.74
CA ALA A 44 10.56 19.39 -5.62
C ALA A 44 9.75 19.39 -6.94
N ASP A 45 10.39 19.61 -8.08
CA ASP A 45 9.69 19.59 -9.38
C ASP A 45 9.32 18.18 -9.83
N GLN A 46 10.14 17.17 -9.50
CA GLN A 46 9.79 15.77 -9.70
C GLN A 46 8.60 15.38 -8.81
N GLN A 47 8.59 15.79 -7.55
CA GLN A 47 7.48 15.54 -6.63
C GLN A 47 6.19 16.22 -7.09
N ARG A 48 6.26 17.47 -7.55
CA ARG A 48 5.11 18.18 -8.15
C ARG A 48 4.55 17.46 -9.37
N ARG A 49 5.42 16.91 -10.23
CA ARG A 49 4.98 16.11 -11.40
C ARG A 49 4.31 14.80 -10.98
N LEU A 50 4.91 14.06 -10.06
CA LEU A 50 4.37 12.81 -9.53
C LEU A 50 3.01 13.04 -8.85
N GLN A 51 2.86 14.14 -8.11
CA GLN A 51 1.60 14.50 -7.47
C GLN A 51 0.49 14.77 -8.50
N ARG A 52 0.78 15.51 -9.58
CA ARG A 52 -0.18 15.72 -10.69
C ARG A 52 -0.57 14.39 -11.36
N GLN A 53 0.41 13.52 -11.58
CA GLN A 53 0.20 12.20 -12.17
C GLN A 53 -0.68 11.32 -11.28
N GLN A 54 -0.46 11.36 -9.96
CA GLN A 54 -1.28 10.64 -9.00
C GLN A 54 -2.73 11.13 -9.01
N SER A 55 -2.97 12.45 -9.05
CA SER A 55 -4.33 13.00 -9.14
C SER A 55 -5.04 12.58 -10.43
N TYR A 56 -4.33 12.56 -11.56
CA TYR A 56 -4.88 12.07 -12.83
C TYR A 56 -5.28 10.59 -12.74
N LEU A 57 -4.41 9.73 -12.23
CA LEU A 57 -4.68 8.29 -12.10
C LEU A 57 -5.84 8.01 -11.14
N GLN A 58 -5.94 8.76 -10.04
CA GLN A 58 -7.09 8.67 -9.12
C GLN A 58 -8.39 9.07 -9.81
N SER A 59 -8.37 10.08 -10.69
CA SER A 59 -9.54 10.45 -11.48
C SER A 59 -9.97 9.33 -12.44
N GLN A 60 -9.02 8.66 -13.09
CA GLN A 60 -9.31 7.53 -13.99
C GLN A 60 -9.81 6.30 -13.24
N LEU A 61 -9.23 6.00 -12.07
CA LEU A 61 -9.70 4.93 -11.19
C LEU A 61 -11.16 5.17 -10.78
N ALA A 62 -11.48 6.39 -10.37
CA ALA A 62 -12.83 6.74 -9.92
C ALA A 62 -13.85 6.66 -11.07
N LYS A 63 -13.51 7.18 -12.26
CA LYS A 63 -14.30 6.98 -13.49
C LYS A 63 -14.55 5.50 -13.79
N CYS A 64 -13.52 4.67 -13.65
CA CYS A 64 -13.63 3.23 -13.88
C CYS A 64 -14.53 2.54 -12.84
N GLN A 65 -14.46 2.98 -11.58
CA GLN A 65 -15.27 2.46 -10.47
C GLN A 65 -16.69 3.03 -10.42
N GLY A 66 -17.06 3.92 -11.36
CA GLY A 66 -18.34 4.63 -11.32
C GLY A 66 -18.50 5.55 -10.09
N THR A 67 -17.40 5.87 -9.42
CA THR A 67 -17.38 6.79 -8.28
C THR A 67 -16.94 8.16 -8.77
N THR A 68 -17.66 9.21 -8.39
CA THR A 68 -17.20 10.57 -8.66
C THR A 68 -16.04 10.83 -7.70
N PRO A 69 -14.79 11.01 -8.17
CA PRO A 69 -13.72 11.43 -7.28
C PRO A 69 -14.12 12.82 -6.79
N GLY A 70 -14.35 12.97 -5.48
CA GLY A 70 -14.45 14.29 -4.88
C GLY A 70 -13.21 15.11 -5.27
N PRO A 71 -13.30 16.44 -5.39
CA PRO A 71 -12.14 17.24 -5.73
C PRO A 71 -11.01 16.85 -4.77
N ILE A 72 -9.94 16.29 -5.31
CA ILE A 72 -8.69 16.19 -4.58
C ILE A 72 -8.24 17.62 -4.48
N SER A 73 -8.65 18.28 -3.40
CA SER A 73 -8.02 19.47 -2.91
C SER A 73 -6.59 19.07 -2.62
N VAL A 74 -5.71 19.20 -3.61
CA VAL A 74 -4.33 19.53 -3.30
C VAL A 74 -4.47 20.74 -2.41
N ALA A 75 -4.13 20.59 -1.14
CA ALA A 75 -3.85 21.72 -0.28
C ALA A 75 -2.64 22.42 -0.91
N ARG A 76 -2.86 23.16 -2.00
CA ARG A 76 -2.17 24.41 -2.23
C ARG A 76 -2.65 25.24 -1.06
N GLY A 77 -1.88 25.20 0.03
CA GLY A 77 -1.90 26.34 0.91
C GLY A 77 -1.82 27.56 -0.02
N GLN A 78 -2.78 28.47 0.09
CA GLN A 78 -2.46 29.85 -0.24
C GLN A 78 -1.10 30.13 0.40
N PRO A 79 -0.19 30.89 -0.24
CA PRO A 79 0.90 31.50 0.50
C PRO A 79 0.25 32.39 1.55
N SER A 80 -0.10 31.80 2.69
CA SER A 80 -0.41 32.50 3.90
C SER A 80 0.94 33.08 4.27
N ASN A 81 1.08 34.38 4.08
CA ASN A 81 2.22 35.16 4.57
C ASN A 81 2.34 35.13 6.12
N THR A 82 1.62 34.22 6.80
CA THR A 82 1.56 34.06 8.24
C THR A 82 1.51 32.58 8.67
N THR A 83 2.11 31.65 7.92
CA THR A 83 2.57 30.41 8.58
C THR A 83 3.78 30.81 9.42
N SER A 84 3.54 31.11 10.70
CA SER A 84 4.60 31.41 11.65
C SER A 84 5.53 30.20 11.68
N TYR A 85 6.65 30.30 10.97
CA TYR A 85 7.62 29.24 10.90
C TYR A 85 8.25 29.07 12.27
N THR A 86 7.98 27.95 12.92
CA THR A 86 8.67 27.58 14.16
C THR A 86 9.91 26.78 13.81
N PRO A 87 11.12 27.25 14.16
CA PRO A 87 12.32 26.44 14.05
C PRO A 87 12.16 25.14 14.83
N ILE A 88 12.64 24.03 14.26
CA ILE A 88 12.63 22.74 14.95
C ILE A 88 14.05 22.37 15.41
N ASN A 89 14.10 21.63 16.52
CA ASN A 89 15.35 21.14 17.09
C ASN A 89 15.92 19.98 16.25
N TYR A 90 17.25 19.83 16.29
CA TYR A 90 17.95 18.71 15.68
C TYR A 90 17.48 17.38 16.29
N LEU A 91 17.37 16.37 15.43
CA LEU A 91 17.07 15.00 15.81
C LEU A 91 18.35 14.32 16.32
N SER A 92 18.22 13.56 17.41
CA SER A 92 19.27 12.69 17.95
C SER A 92 18.71 11.31 18.26
N SER A 93 19.57 10.30 18.22
CA SER A 93 19.26 8.94 18.65
C SER A 93 20.53 8.29 19.22
N ASP A 94 20.36 7.54 20.30
CA ASP A 94 21.44 6.78 20.94
C ASP A 94 21.77 5.47 20.21
N ASN A 95 20.98 5.11 19.20
CA ASN A 95 21.16 3.89 18.43
C ASN A 95 22.35 4.01 17.47
N LYS A 96 23.27 3.04 17.50
CA LYS A 96 24.55 3.06 16.75
C LYS A 96 24.46 2.55 15.30
N ASP A 97 23.27 2.25 14.80
CA ASP A 97 23.06 1.81 13.42
C ASP A 97 23.56 2.88 12.43
N ALA A 98 24.50 2.50 11.56
CA ALA A 98 25.17 3.45 10.66
C ALA A 98 24.21 4.09 9.66
N GLU A 99 23.22 3.32 9.18
CA GLU A 99 22.20 3.79 8.24
C GLU A 99 21.27 4.79 8.93
N LEU A 100 20.81 4.50 10.15
CA LEU A 100 20.04 5.45 10.96
C LEU A 100 20.82 6.74 11.22
N GLN A 101 22.10 6.66 11.59
CA GLN A 101 22.92 7.84 11.85
C GLN A 101 23.08 8.71 10.59
N GLN A 102 23.19 8.10 9.40
CA GLN A 102 23.21 8.82 8.12
C GLN A 102 21.86 9.50 7.83
N LEU A 103 20.74 8.84 8.13
CA LEU A 103 19.40 9.42 7.98
C LEU A 103 19.19 10.60 8.95
N ILE A 104 19.65 10.48 10.20
CA ILE A 104 19.62 11.56 11.19
C ILE A 104 20.46 12.75 10.71
N ALA A 105 21.68 12.51 10.23
CA ALA A 105 22.51 13.58 9.66
C ALA A 105 21.81 14.29 8.49
N THR A 106 21.12 13.53 7.64
CA THR A 106 20.36 14.07 6.51
C THR A 106 19.16 14.92 6.97
N CYS A 107 18.39 14.44 7.95
CA CYS A 107 17.32 15.22 8.59
C CYS A 107 17.88 16.52 9.19
N ASN A 108 18.96 16.44 9.97
CA ASN A 108 19.59 17.58 10.63
C ASN A 108 20.10 18.62 9.63
N ARG A 109 20.66 18.21 8.49
CA ARG A 109 21.02 19.14 7.41
C ARG A 109 19.80 19.94 6.92
N TRP A 110 18.68 19.28 6.69
CA TRP A 110 17.46 19.94 6.22
C TRP A 110 16.77 20.78 7.31
N ILE A 111 16.93 20.42 8.57
CA ILE A 111 16.53 21.26 9.70
C ILE A 111 17.29 22.59 9.66
N GLY A 112 18.62 22.55 9.49
CA GLY A 112 19.43 23.78 9.36
C GLY A 112 18.99 24.65 8.18
N ILE A 113 18.81 24.04 7.01
CA ILE A 113 18.35 24.74 5.79
C ILE A 113 16.97 25.36 6.02
N SER A 114 16.00 24.59 6.51
CA SER A 114 14.65 25.08 6.77
C SER A 114 14.63 26.15 7.85
N ASN A 115 15.44 26.02 8.90
CA ASN A 115 15.53 27.01 9.99
C ASN A 115 16.10 28.35 9.49
N SER A 116 17.07 28.31 8.59
CA SER A 116 17.66 29.50 7.97
C SER A 116 16.83 30.10 6.83
N SER A 117 16.07 29.27 6.11
CA SER A 117 15.27 29.65 4.94
C SER A 117 13.95 28.87 4.92
N PRO A 118 12.91 29.38 5.58
CA PRO A 118 11.66 28.65 5.79
C PRO A 118 10.74 28.74 4.56
N THR A 119 11.15 28.18 3.43
CA THR A 119 10.29 28.01 2.25
C THR A 119 9.44 26.74 2.39
N PHE A 120 8.32 26.68 1.65
CA PHE A 120 7.49 25.47 1.59
C PHE A 120 8.30 24.24 1.15
N GLU A 121 9.16 24.40 0.15
CA GLU A 121 10.03 23.34 -0.36
C GLU A 121 11.04 22.86 0.70
N ASN A 122 11.67 23.78 1.43
CA ASN A 122 12.64 23.41 2.48
C ASN A 122 11.95 22.70 3.64
N GLN A 123 10.76 23.17 4.04
CA GLN A 123 9.94 22.54 5.07
C GLN A 123 9.48 21.14 4.65
N SER A 124 8.96 20.99 3.42
CA SER A 124 8.51 19.70 2.89
C SER A 124 9.66 18.69 2.80
N THR A 125 10.84 19.15 2.37
CA THR A 125 12.02 18.28 2.25
C THR A 125 12.55 17.86 3.62
N ARG A 126 12.59 18.79 4.58
CA ARG A 126 12.89 18.52 5.99
C ARG A 126 11.95 17.47 6.58
N ASP A 127 10.64 17.67 6.43
CA ASP A 127 9.62 16.77 6.99
C ASP A 127 9.75 15.36 6.41
N SER A 128 10.03 15.24 5.11
CA SER A 128 10.29 13.96 4.45
C SER A 128 11.55 13.28 4.99
N ALA A 129 12.68 14.00 5.07
CA ALA A 129 13.95 13.47 5.56
C ALA A 129 13.85 12.98 7.01
N CYS A 130 13.23 13.79 7.88
CA CYS A 130 13.07 13.46 9.28
C CYS A 130 12.10 12.30 9.51
N ARG A 131 11.01 12.21 8.74
CA ARG A 131 10.10 11.05 8.78
C ARG A 131 10.81 9.75 8.45
N THR A 132 11.70 9.74 7.46
CA THR A 132 12.48 8.55 7.10
C THR A 132 13.38 8.10 8.25
N ALA A 133 14.07 9.04 8.92
CA ALA A 133 14.90 8.75 10.09
C ALA A 133 14.07 8.18 11.25
N THR A 134 12.94 8.81 11.60
CA THR A 134 12.04 8.34 12.67
C THR A 134 11.47 6.95 12.36
N ASN A 135 11.11 6.68 11.11
CA ASN A 135 10.61 5.36 10.71
C ASN A 135 11.69 4.28 10.86
N LYS A 136 12.93 4.56 10.44
CA LYS A 136 14.06 3.63 10.63
C LYS A 136 14.31 3.36 12.11
N GLU A 137 14.31 4.41 12.94
CA GLU A 137 14.48 4.26 14.37
C GLU A 137 13.36 3.42 15.01
N ALA A 138 12.11 3.62 14.59
CA ALA A 138 10.98 2.82 15.05
C ALA A 138 11.13 1.34 14.67
N LEU A 139 11.64 1.04 13.46
CA LEU A 139 11.94 -0.33 13.03
C LEU A 139 13.07 -0.97 13.83
N LEU A 140 14.08 -0.19 14.25
CA LEU A 140 15.18 -0.69 15.07
C LEU A 140 14.75 -0.92 16.52
N LYS A 141 13.85 -0.08 17.06
CA LYS A 141 13.26 -0.25 18.40
C LYS A 141 12.27 -1.40 18.46
N ASN A 142 11.50 -1.59 17.39
CA ASN A 142 10.51 -2.65 17.25
C ASN A 142 10.80 -3.44 15.97
N PRO A 143 11.85 -4.28 15.95
CA PRO A 143 12.12 -5.12 14.81
C PRO A 143 10.90 -6.01 14.61
N LYS A 144 10.14 -5.78 13.53
CA LYS A 144 9.14 -6.76 13.10
C LYS A 144 9.90 -8.06 12.95
N GLN A 145 9.54 -9.05 13.77
CA GLN A 145 10.07 -10.40 13.70
C GLN A 145 9.67 -10.95 12.34
N THR A 146 10.47 -10.66 11.33
CA THR A 146 10.47 -11.39 10.06
C THR A 146 11.11 -12.71 10.45
N SER A 147 10.31 -13.62 11.00
CA SER A 147 10.72 -15.01 11.02
C SER A 147 11.02 -15.35 9.58
N GLU A 148 12.30 -15.55 9.27
CA GLU A 148 12.68 -16.27 8.08
C GLU A 148 11.95 -17.61 8.17
N ILE A 149 10.81 -17.71 7.47
CA ILE A 149 10.12 -18.96 7.26
C ILE A 149 11.02 -19.76 6.31
N LYS A 150 12.06 -20.35 6.90
CA LYS A 150 12.81 -21.45 6.32
C LYS A 150 11.88 -22.65 6.32
N ILE A 151 11.73 -23.24 5.14
CA ILE A 151 10.85 -24.35 4.77
C ILE A 151 9.43 -23.91 4.40
N LYS A 152 9.27 -23.48 3.14
CA LYS A 152 7.96 -23.44 2.48
C LYS A 152 7.59 -24.87 2.10
N ARG A 153 6.74 -25.54 2.89
CA ARG A 153 6.11 -26.80 2.45
C ARG A 153 5.18 -26.49 1.26
N SER A 154 5.07 -27.42 0.31
CA SER A 154 4.18 -27.21 -0.84
C SER A 154 2.74 -27.10 -0.36
N THR A 155 1.91 -26.27 -1.03
CA THR A 155 0.47 -26.21 -0.74
C THR A 155 -0.17 -27.60 -0.79
N LYS A 156 0.33 -28.49 -1.65
CA LYS A 156 -0.13 -29.88 -1.75
C LYS A 156 0.08 -30.69 -0.46
N ASP A 157 1.14 -30.39 0.28
CA ASP A 157 1.50 -31.13 1.50
C ASP A 157 0.68 -30.65 2.71
N CYS A 158 0.18 -29.42 2.65
CA CYS A 158 -0.49 -28.73 3.75
C CYS A 158 -1.99 -28.53 3.56
N ILE A 159 -2.55 -28.73 2.36
CA ILE A 159 -3.97 -28.50 2.13
C ILE A 159 -4.82 -29.57 2.84
N LYS A 160 -5.90 -29.15 3.48
CA LYS A 160 -6.87 -30.05 4.13
C LYS A 160 -7.78 -30.72 3.09
N PRO A 161 -8.40 -31.87 3.43
CA PRO A 161 -9.51 -32.42 2.64
C PRO A 161 -10.58 -31.34 2.39
N ASN A 162 -11.14 -31.29 1.18
CA ASN A 162 -12.06 -30.24 0.71
C ASN A 162 -11.44 -28.86 0.42
N ASN A 163 -10.11 -28.77 0.22
CA ASN A 163 -9.43 -27.54 -0.20
C ASN A 163 -9.58 -26.34 0.75
N ILE A 164 -9.76 -26.61 2.05
CA ILE A 164 -9.90 -25.57 3.06
C ILE A 164 -8.52 -24.97 3.36
N ILE A 165 -8.38 -23.66 3.19
CA ILE A 165 -7.17 -22.90 3.55
C ILE A 165 -7.48 -22.09 4.81
N ASP A 166 -7.10 -22.64 5.96
CA ASP A 166 -7.26 -22.00 7.27
C ASP A 166 -5.91 -21.62 7.89
N LYS A 167 -5.96 -21.16 9.15
CA LYS A 167 -4.76 -20.78 9.91
C LYS A 167 -3.78 -21.95 10.02
N ASP A 168 -4.25 -23.19 10.14
CA ASP A 168 -3.40 -24.37 10.26
C ASP A 168 -2.66 -24.67 8.96
N VAL A 169 -3.34 -24.51 7.81
CA VAL A 169 -2.70 -24.66 6.49
C VAL A 169 -1.62 -23.61 6.30
N LYS A 170 -1.88 -22.35 6.71
CA LYS A 170 -0.87 -21.29 6.68
C LYS A 170 0.33 -21.61 7.57
N GLU A 171 0.09 -22.07 8.79
CA GLU A 171 1.16 -22.48 9.72
C GLU A 171 1.95 -23.69 9.18
N CYS A 172 1.29 -24.65 8.53
CA CYS A 172 1.96 -25.77 7.87
C CYS A 172 2.82 -25.32 6.68
N MET A 173 2.31 -24.44 5.82
CA MET A 173 3.08 -23.88 4.71
C MET A 173 4.31 -23.11 5.18
N GLN A 174 4.27 -22.62 6.41
CA GLN A 174 5.37 -21.93 7.07
C GLN A 174 6.30 -22.86 7.87
N GLY A 175 6.06 -24.17 7.84
CA GLY A 175 6.84 -25.15 8.61
C GLY A 175 6.62 -25.08 10.12
N LEU A 176 5.59 -24.34 10.58
CA LEU A 176 5.27 -24.15 12.00
C LEU A 176 4.36 -25.26 12.56
N LYS A 177 3.68 -26.01 11.68
CA LYS A 177 2.75 -27.07 12.06
C LYS A 177 2.88 -28.28 11.14
N GLU A 178 2.81 -29.48 11.70
CA GLU A 178 2.72 -30.70 10.90
C GLU A 178 1.27 -30.99 10.46
N PRO A 179 1.06 -31.46 9.22
CA PRO A 179 -0.26 -31.78 8.71
C PRO A 179 -0.73 -33.13 9.29
N ASP A 180 -1.21 -33.12 10.52
CA ASP A 180 -1.78 -34.30 11.19
C ASP A 180 -3.11 -34.76 10.57
N TRP A 181 -3.79 -33.88 9.84
CA TRP A 181 -5.00 -34.18 9.07
C TRP A 181 -4.75 -35.03 7.81
N ASN A 182 -3.49 -35.23 7.40
CA ASN A 182 -3.11 -36.12 6.31
C ASN A 182 -2.71 -37.53 6.79
N LYS A 183 -2.84 -37.82 8.09
CA LYS A 183 -2.64 -39.16 8.62
C LYS A 183 -3.83 -40.03 8.21
N VAL A 184 -3.66 -40.79 7.13
CA VAL A 184 -4.54 -41.90 6.78
C VAL A 184 -4.59 -42.83 7.99
N LYS A 185 -5.77 -42.94 8.61
CA LYS A 185 -6.03 -44.03 9.57
C LYS A 185 -5.91 -45.33 8.79
N ASN A 186 -4.86 -46.11 9.06
CA ASN A 186 -4.92 -47.55 8.82
C ASN A 186 -5.95 -48.16 9.77
#